data_AF-A0A7V3XFX8-F1
#
_entry.id   AF-A0A7V3XFX8-F1
#
_cell.length_a   1.000
_cell.length_b   1.000
_cell.length_c   1.000
_cell.angle_alpha   90.00
_cell.angle_beta   90.00
_cell.angle_gamma   90.00
#
_symmetry.space_group_name_H-M   'P 1'
#
loop_
_entity.id
_entity.type
_entity.pdbx_description
1 polymer ?
#
loop_
_entity_poly.entity_id
_entity_poly.type
_entity_poly.pdbx_seq_one_letter_code
_entity_poly.pdbx_strand_id
1 'polypeptide(L)'
;MKVLHFRYVSQATRETRLSEESRGIQGLGSKLFSVIWILISLIALNARSEATDYLSLAKEGSYVIKDFTFKSGETLKELRINYATWGEPKKDKDGNITNAVLLCHGTTGRWQN
;
A
#
# COMPACT_ATOMS: atom_id res chain seq x y z
N MET A 1 -6.68 13.44 -12.35
CA MET A 1 -5.25 13.76 -12.17
C MET A 1 -5.13 15.28 -12.16
N LYS A 2 -4.77 15.90 -11.02
CA LYS A 2 -4.57 17.35 -10.91
C LYS A 2 -3.16 17.60 -10.38
N VAL A 3 -2.33 18.24 -11.21
CA VAL A 3 -1.00 18.71 -10.83
C VAL A 3 -1.16 20.16 -10.40
N LEU A 4 -0.90 20.47 -9.12
CA LEU A 4 -0.81 21.85 -8.65
C LEU A 4 0.65 22.31 -8.79
N HIS A 5 0.83 23.40 -9.53
CA HIS A 5 2.10 24.05 -9.76
C HIS A 5 2.26 25.16 -8.70
N PHE A 6 3.21 25.02 -7.77
CA PHE A 6 3.53 26.04 -6.78
C PHE A 6 4.65 26.94 -7.32
N ARG A 7 4.36 28.24 -7.48
CA ARG A 7 5.35 29.25 -7.87
C ARG A 7 5.81 29.96 -6.60
N TYR A 8 7.08 29.77 -6.22
CA TYR A 8 7.71 30.45 -5.08
C TYR A 8 7.97 31.91 -5.46
N VAL A 9 7.37 32.86 -4.74
CA VAL A 9 7.67 34.29 -4.85
C VAL A 9 8.47 34.69 -3.61
N SER A 10 9.76 34.92 -3.81
CA SER A 10 10.66 35.52 -2.83
C SER A 10 10.40 37.03 -2.80
N GLN A 11 9.94 37.54 -1.67
CA GLN A 11 9.93 38.96 -1.37
C GLN A 11 10.84 39.17 -0.16
N ALA A 12 12.10 39.47 -0.43
CA ALA A 12 12.96 40.15 0.52
C ALA A 12 12.53 41.61 0.66
N THR A 13 12.73 42.18 1.86
CA THR A 13 12.76 43.61 2.25
C THR A 13 11.54 44.11 3.05
N ARG A 14 11.69 44.15 4.39
CA ARG A 14 11.89 45.40 5.13
C ARG A 14 12.04 45.09 6.63
N GLU A 15 13.17 45.49 7.18
CA GLU A 15 13.42 45.50 8.61
C GLU A 15 12.40 46.39 9.33
N THR A 16 11.55 45.78 10.14
CA THR A 16 10.93 46.44 11.27
C THR A 16 11.71 46.03 12.50
N ARG A 17 12.51 46.97 13.01
CA ARG A 17 13.08 46.98 14.35
C ARG A 17 11.94 46.78 15.36
N LEU A 18 11.70 45.53 15.75
CA LEU A 18 10.91 45.19 16.92
C LEU A 18 11.87 45.14 18.09
N SER A 19 11.69 46.10 18.99
CA SER A 19 12.36 46.17 20.29
C SER A 19 12.37 44.81 20.96
N GLU A 20 13.54 44.41 21.44
CA GLU A 20 13.73 43.29 22.35
C GLU A 20 12.82 43.44 23.56
N GLU A 21 11.71 42.70 23.57
CA GLU A 21 10.93 42.42 24.77
C GLU A 21 10.82 40.89 24.95
N SER A 22 11.98 40.23 25.01
CA SER A 22 12.09 38.76 25.20
C SER A 22 12.75 38.39 26.53
N ARG A 23 12.50 39.18 27.58
CA ARG A 23 13.00 38.91 28.95
C ARG A 23 11.92 38.51 29.96
N GLY A 24 10.79 37.94 29.50
CA GLY A 24 9.61 37.76 30.35
C GLY A 24 8.87 36.42 30.30
N ILE A 25 9.39 35.34 29.67
CA ILE A 25 8.70 34.03 29.66
C ILE A 25 9.69 32.87 29.86
N GLN A 26 10.43 32.87 30.97
CA GLN A 26 11.39 31.80 31.31
C GLN A 26 10.94 30.89 32.46
N GLY A 27 9.71 31.05 33.00
CA GLY A 27 9.34 30.45 34.29
C GLY A 27 8.39 29.24 34.28
N LEU A 28 7.35 29.24 33.44
CA LEU A 28 6.25 28.26 33.61
C LEU A 28 5.71 27.69 32.29
N GLY A 29 5.79 28.45 31.19
CA GLY A 29 5.33 28.00 29.86
C GLY A 29 6.28 27.06 29.11
N SER A 30 7.59 27.07 29.42
CA SER A 30 8.56 26.26 28.67
C SER A 30 8.49 24.77 29.01
N LYS A 31 8.19 24.41 30.26
CA LYS A 31 8.06 22.99 30.67
C LYS A 31 6.83 22.34 30.02
N LEU A 32 5.70 23.05 29.96
CA LEU A 32 4.49 22.60 29.27
C LEU A 32 4.73 22.44 27.77
N PHE A 33 5.46 23.38 27.15
CA PHE A 33 5.83 23.30 25.75
C PHE A 33 6.75 22.10 25.46
N SER A 34 7.76 21.86 26.31
CA SER A 34 8.65 20.70 26.20
C SER A 34 7.91 19.37 26.40
N VAL A 35 6.95 19.30 27.31
CA VAL A 35 6.11 18.10 27.50
C VAL A 35 5.25 17.85 26.28
N ILE A 36 4.62 18.90 25.73
CA ILE A 36 3.83 18.79 24.50
C ILE A 36 4.71 18.33 23.32
N TRP A 37 5.93 18.84 23.18
CA TRP A 37 6.88 18.39 22.16
C TRP A 37 7.36 16.95 22.35
N ILE A 38 7.60 16.53 23.59
CA ILE A 38 7.95 15.13 23.92
C ILE A 38 6.77 14.21 23.59
N LEU A 39 5.54 14.60 23.96
CA LEU A 39 4.33 13.85 23.66
C LEU A 39 4.08 13.75 22.14
N ILE A 40 4.27 14.84 21.39
CA ILE A 40 4.19 14.83 19.92
C ILE A 40 5.27 13.91 19.32
N SER A 41 6.48 13.93 19.85
CA SER A 41 7.58 13.07 19.38
C SER A 41 7.35 11.59 19.69
N LEU A 42 6.75 11.26 20.85
CA LEU A 42 6.33 9.91 21.23
C LEU A 42 5.22 9.38 20.32
N ILE A 43 4.27 10.22 19.91
CA ILE A 43 3.22 9.85 18.96
C ILE A 43 3.80 9.61 17.56
N ALA A 44 4.71 10.48 17.09
CA ALA A 44 5.36 10.34 15.79
C ALA A 44 6.21 9.05 15.68
N LEU A 45 6.81 8.59 16.78
CA LEU A 45 7.59 7.34 16.81
C LEU A 45 6.75 6.08 16.55
N ASN A 46 5.44 6.14 16.82
CA ASN A 46 4.52 5.00 16.63
C ASN A 46 3.78 5.05 15.27
N ALA A 47 4.01 6.07 14.44
CA ALA A 47 3.37 6.20 13.13
C ALA A 47 4.07 5.36 12.05
N ARG A 48 4.42 4.10 12.35
CA ARG A 48 4.97 3.19 11.35
C ARG A 48 3.83 2.57 10.55
N SER A 49 3.75 2.88 9.26
CA SER A 49 2.89 2.13 8.35
C SER A 49 3.48 0.72 8.20
N GLU A 50 2.78 -0.29 8.67
CA GLU A 50 3.09 -1.67 8.28
C GLU A 50 2.70 -1.86 6.82
N ALA A 51 3.63 -2.37 6.01
CA ALA A 51 3.30 -2.79 4.66
C ALA A 51 2.43 -4.05 4.77
N THR A 52 1.26 -4.05 4.13
CA THR A 52 0.44 -5.26 4.05
C THR A 52 1.21 -6.33 3.30
N ASP A 53 1.45 -7.47 3.94
CA ASP A 53 1.94 -8.66 3.25
C ASP A 53 0.80 -9.26 2.42
N TYR A 54 0.68 -8.80 1.18
CA TYR A 54 -0.34 -9.30 0.26
C TYR A 54 -0.19 -10.79 -0.05
N LEU A 55 1.00 -11.38 0.11
CA LEU A 55 1.18 -12.82 -0.14
C LEU A 55 0.47 -13.65 0.92
N SER A 56 0.49 -13.21 2.19
CA SER A 56 -0.21 -13.90 3.28
C SER A 56 -1.74 -13.97 3.10
N LEU A 57 -2.31 -13.10 2.27
CA LEU A 57 -3.75 -13.05 2.01
C LEU A 57 -4.19 -14.00 0.89
N ALA A 58 -3.25 -14.59 0.18
CA ALA A 58 -3.54 -15.45 -0.95
C ALA A 58 -4.11 -16.80 -0.50
N LYS A 59 -5.15 -17.27 -1.19
CA LYS A 59 -5.67 -18.64 -1.03
C LYS A 59 -5.21 -19.50 -2.20
N GLU A 60 -4.41 -20.51 -1.90
CA GLU A 60 -3.87 -21.45 -2.88
C GLU A 60 -4.88 -22.50 -3.33
N GLY A 61 -4.71 -22.97 -4.57
CA GLY A 61 -5.49 -24.06 -5.13
C GLY A 61 -4.79 -24.73 -6.30
N SER A 62 -5.29 -25.91 -6.65
CA SER A 62 -4.89 -26.59 -7.89
C SER A 62 -6.12 -27.14 -8.60
N TYR A 63 -6.09 -27.07 -9.92
CA TYR A 63 -7.11 -27.66 -10.79
C TYR A 63 -6.45 -28.70 -11.70
N VAL A 64 -7.06 -29.88 -11.79
CA VAL A 64 -6.55 -31.00 -12.60
C VAL A 64 -7.48 -31.23 -13.78
N ILE A 65 -6.94 -31.11 -14.98
CA ILE A 65 -7.59 -31.46 -16.24
C ILE A 65 -7.11 -32.85 -16.62
N LYS A 66 -8.04 -33.79 -16.76
CA LYS A 66 -7.74 -35.15 -17.22
C LYS A 66 -7.70 -35.21 -18.75
N ASP A 67 -6.82 -36.06 -19.27
CA ASP A 67 -6.70 -36.36 -20.70
C ASP A 67 -6.55 -35.10 -21.57
N PHE A 68 -5.69 -34.17 -21.12
CA PHE A 68 -5.45 -32.91 -21.78
C PHE A 68 -4.73 -33.12 -23.12
N THR A 69 -5.34 -32.66 -24.20
CA THR A 69 -4.78 -32.77 -25.55
C THR A 69 -4.18 -31.43 -25.99
N PHE A 70 -2.89 -31.43 -26.31
CA PHE A 70 -2.22 -30.27 -26.88
C PHE A 70 -2.65 -30.05 -28.34
N LYS A 71 -2.41 -28.84 -28.87
CA LYS A 71 -2.62 -28.55 -30.29
C LYS A 71 -1.81 -29.45 -31.23
N SER A 72 -0.67 -29.98 -30.77
CA SER A 72 0.15 -30.95 -31.50
C SER A 72 -0.53 -32.32 -31.66
N GLY A 73 -1.55 -32.63 -30.85
CA GLY A 73 -2.18 -33.94 -30.76
C GLY A 73 -1.61 -34.84 -29.66
N GLU A 74 -0.53 -34.44 -28.99
CA GLU A 74 0.00 -35.14 -27.82
C GLU A 74 -0.94 -34.98 -26.62
N THR A 75 -0.98 -35.99 -25.76
CA THR A 75 -1.89 -36.02 -24.61
C THR A 75 -1.15 -36.19 -23.29
N LEU A 76 -1.56 -35.43 -22.28
CA LEU A 76 -1.22 -35.68 -20.88
C LEU A 76 -2.40 -36.32 -20.18
N LYS A 77 -2.14 -37.40 -19.44
CA LYS A 77 -3.16 -38.04 -18.60
C LYS A 77 -3.74 -37.07 -17.56
N GLU A 78 -2.88 -36.23 -16.97
CA GLU A 78 -3.28 -35.19 -16.03
C GLU A 78 -2.45 -33.93 -16.25
N LEU A 79 -3.11 -32.80 -16.51
CA LEU A 79 -2.54 -31.47 -16.48
C LEU A 79 -2.99 -30.77 -15.20
N ARG A 80 -2.03 -30.41 -14.33
CA ARG A 80 -2.29 -29.67 -13.09
C ARG A 80 -1.96 -28.19 -13.28
N ILE A 81 -2.91 -27.33 -12.95
CA ILE A 81 -2.75 -25.87 -12.91
C ILE A 81 -2.80 -25.43 -11.46
N ASN A 82 -1.69 -24.89 -10.96
CA ASN A 82 -1.62 -24.30 -9.62
C ASN A 82 -1.89 -22.80 -9.71
N TYR A 83 -2.65 -22.27 -8.77
CA TYR A 83 -3.06 -20.87 -8.74
C TYR A 83 -3.24 -20.38 -7.31
N ALA A 84 -3.35 -19.07 -7.13
CA ALA A 84 -3.99 -18.50 -5.96
C ALA A 84 -4.96 -17.38 -6.31
N THR A 85 -5.78 -17.08 -5.31
CA THR A 85 -6.83 -16.08 -5.38
C THR A 85 -6.69 -15.09 -4.23
N TRP A 86 -7.12 -13.87 -4.48
CA TRP A 86 -7.24 -12.82 -3.47
C TRP A 86 -8.67 -12.31 -3.43
N GLY A 87 -9.16 -12.09 -2.21
CA GLY A 87 -10.53 -11.63 -1.98
C GLY A 87 -11.58 -12.71 -2.20
N GLU A 88 -12.81 -12.28 -2.43
CA GLU A 88 -13.98 -13.15 -2.53
C GLU A 88 -14.70 -13.00 -3.89
N PRO A 89 -15.21 -14.10 -4.45
CA PRO A 89 -15.95 -14.06 -5.71
C PRO A 89 -17.32 -13.40 -5.53
N LYS A 90 -17.66 -12.44 -6.40
CA LYS A 90 -19.00 -11.86 -6.52
C LYS A 90 -19.73 -12.53 -7.68
N LYS A 91 -20.86 -13.16 -7.39
CA LYS A 91 -21.64 -13.91 -8.39
C LYS A 91 -22.87 -13.13 -8.85
N ASP A 92 -23.22 -13.25 -10.12
CA ASP A 92 -24.52 -12.80 -10.64
C ASP A 92 -25.65 -13.79 -10.29
N LYS A 93 -26.86 -13.49 -10.74
CA LYS A 93 -28.06 -14.33 -10.56
C LYS A 93 -27.95 -15.73 -11.19
N ASP A 94 -27.08 -15.88 -12.18
CA ASP A 94 -26.86 -17.14 -12.91
C ASP A 94 -25.66 -17.92 -12.32
N GLY A 95 -24.99 -17.37 -11.30
CA GLY A 95 -23.87 -17.97 -10.58
C GLY A 95 -22.48 -17.64 -11.14
N ASN A 96 -22.38 -16.80 -12.17
CA ASN A 96 -21.10 -16.43 -12.79
C ASN A 96 -20.33 -15.42 -11.96
N ILE A 97 -19.01 -15.59 -11.84
CA ILE A 97 -18.15 -14.61 -11.15
C ILE A 97 -18.00 -13.37 -12.04
N THR A 98 -18.35 -12.20 -11.50
CA THR A 98 -18.40 -10.92 -12.24
C THR A 98 -17.22 -10.00 -11.97
N ASN A 99 -16.41 -10.29 -10.95
CA ASN A 99 -15.27 -9.48 -10.51
C ASN A 99 -13.92 -10.21 -10.66
N ALA A 100 -13.86 -11.26 -11.48
CA ALA A 100 -12.63 -12.00 -11.69
C ALA A 100 -11.64 -11.20 -12.56
N VAL A 101 -10.39 -11.12 -12.10
CA VAL A 101 -9.25 -10.62 -12.89
C VAL A 101 -8.21 -11.72 -12.90
N LEU A 102 -7.75 -12.11 -14.09
CA LEU A 102 -6.70 -13.11 -14.26
C LEU A 102 -5.34 -12.43 -14.40
N LEU A 103 -4.41 -12.79 -13.51
CA LEU A 103 -3.01 -12.37 -13.59
C LEU A 103 -2.17 -13.56 -14.04
N CYS A 104 -1.62 -13.46 -15.25
CA CYS A 104 -0.69 -14.44 -15.77
C CYS A 104 0.74 -14.02 -15.45
N HIS A 105 1.56 -14.97 -15.03
CA HIS A 105 2.98 -14.73 -14.81
C HIS A 105 3.77 -14.78 -16.13
N GLY A 106 4.94 -14.13 -16.16
CA GLY A 106 5.89 -14.28 -17.26
C GLY A 106 6.59 -15.65 -17.25
N THR A 107 7.44 -15.94 -18.23
CA THR A 107 8.04 -17.27 -18.43
C THR A 107 8.74 -17.87 -17.21
N THR A 108 9.40 -17.04 -16.39
CA THR A 108 10.10 -17.45 -15.17
C THR A 108 9.31 -17.18 -13.89
N GLY A 109 8.14 -16.55 -14.02
CA GLY A 109 7.28 -16.27 -12.89
C GLY A 109 6.54 -17.53 -12.42
N ARG A 110 6.05 -17.47 -11.19
CA ARG A 110 5.24 -18.51 -10.55
C ARG A 110 4.39 -17.84 -9.48
N TRP A 111 3.19 -18.37 -9.23
CA TRP A 111 2.34 -17.93 -8.12
C TRP A 111 3.06 -18.17 -6.79
N GLN A 112 3.30 -19.44 -6.41
CA GLN A 112 4.48 -20.05 -5.77
C GLN A 112 4.08 -21.44 -5.21
N ASN A 113 5.08 -22.26 -4.88
CA ASN A 113 4.97 -23.69 -4.55
C ASN A 113 5.70 -23.97 -3.24
#